data_AF-A0A3E0LGC7-F1
#
_entry.id   AF-A0A3E0LGC7-F1
#
_cell.length_a   1.000
_cell.length_b   1.000
_cell.length_c   1.000
_cell.angle_alpha   90.00
_cell.angle_beta   90.00
_cell.angle_gamma   90.00
#
_symmetry.space_group_name_H-M   'P 1'
#
loop_
_entity.id
_entity.type
_entity.pdbx_description
1 polymer ?
#
loop_
_entity_poly.entity_id
_entity_poly.type
_entity_poly.pdbx_seq_one_letter_code
_entity_poly.pdbx_strand_id
1 'polypeptide(L)' 'MAVQLNGLRSQVDPHWTRGLSYLKIGLRWLQGVVHKGRSLLSPIPLFHSDPEPCFSSKNALSDYYDRIWFSRVHSLLCRP' A
#
# COMPACT_ATOMS: atom_id res chain seq x y z
N MET A 1 -7.22 -4.01 17.25
CA MET A 1 -5.94 -4.22 16.55
C MET A 1 -4.87 -3.38 17.22
N ALA A 2 -3.93 -3.99 17.95
CA ALA A 2 -2.92 -3.27 18.75
C ALA A 2 -2.10 -2.23 17.94
N VAL A 3 -1.82 -2.51 16.67
CA VAL A 3 -1.07 -1.61 15.77
C VAL A 3 -1.87 -0.36 15.35
N GLN A 4 -3.20 -0.47 15.28
CA GLN A 4 -4.09 0.65 14.93
C GLN A 4 -4.19 1.67 16.06
N LEU A 5 -4.32 1.18 17.30
CA LEU A 5 -4.53 2.01 18.47
C LEU A 5 -3.28 2.87 18.79
N ASN A 6 -2.10 2.41 18.36
CA ASN A 6 -0.84 3.09 18.59
C ASN A 6 -0.41 4.03 17.44
N GLY A 7 -1.20 4.14 16.36
CA GLY A 7 -0.85 4.99 15.21
C GLY A 7 0.33 4.49 14.37
N LEU A 8 0.85 3.30 14.63
CA LEU A 8 2.07 2.73 14.01
C LEU A 8 1.79 1.99 12.70
N ARG A 9 0.64 2.21 12.07
CA ARG A 9 0.22 1.45 10.88
C ARG A 9 1.11 1.66 9.66
N SER A 10 1.69 2.84 9.53
CA SER A 10 2.66 3.17 8.48
C SER A 10 3.95 2.36 8.57
N GLN A 11 4.26 1.73 9.71
CA GLN A 11 5.45 0.90 9.87
C GLN A 11 5.25 -0.54 9.37
N VAL A 12 4.01 -0.96 9.16
CA VAL A 12 3.66 -2.35 8.82
C VAL A 12 3.12 -2.46 7.39
N ASP A 13 2.49 -1.41 6.88
CA ASP A 13 1.94 -1.37 5.52
C ASP A 13 1.99 0.06 4.96
N PRO A 14 2.87 0.35 3.99
CA PRO A 14 2.92 1.65 3.30
C PRO A 14 1.61 1.98 2.56
N HIS A 15 0.80 0.97 2.22
CA HIS A 15 -0.43 1.08 1.43
C HIS A 15 -1.72 0.98 2.27
N TRP A 16 -1.61 1.14 3.59
CA TRP A 16 -2.67 0.87 4.56
C TRP A 16 -3.95 1.72 4.40
N THR A 17 -3.89 2.85 3.70
CA THR A 17 -5.08 3.69 3.43
C THR A 17 -6.07 3.03 2.46
N ARG A 18 -5.65 2.00 1.72
CA ARG A 18 -6.50 1.22 0.81
C ARG A 18 -6.56 -0.28 1.07
N GLY A 19 -5.73 -0.81 1.98
CA GLY A 19 -5.69 -2.25 2.25
C GLY A 19 -7.07 -2.87 2.54
N LEU A 20 -7.91 -2.19 3.33
CA LEU A 20 -9.25 -2.66 3.62
C LEU A 20 -10.19 -2.65 2.40
N SER A 21 -10.05 -1.66 1.51
CA SER A 21 -10.85 -1.57 0.29
C SER A 21 -10.51 -2.69 -0.67
N TYR A 22 -9.22 -2.99 -0.87
CA TYR A 22 -8.79 -4.10 -1.71
C TYR A 22 -9.18 -5.46 -1.13
N LEU A 23 -9.06 -5.64 0.19
CA LEU A 23 -9.54 -6.85 0.86
C LEU A 23 -11.06 -7.05 0.64
N LYS A 24 -11.86 -5.99 0.81
CA LYS A 24 -13.31 -6.05 0.57
C LYS A 24 -13.66 -6.37 -0.88
N ILE A 25 -12.95 -5.77 -1.84
CA ILE A 25 -13.15 -6.04 -3.28
C ILE A 25 -12.80 -7.50 -3.59
N GLY A 26 -11.66 -7.99 -3.10
CA GLY A 26 -11.21 -9.37 -3.30
C GLY A 26 -12.19 -10.39 -2.71
N LEU A 27 -12.68 -10.16 -1.49
CA LEU A 27 -13.66 -11.05 -0.84
C LEU A 27 -15.00 -11.09 -1.60
N ARG A 28 -15.51 -9.93 -2.06
CA ARG A 28 -16.74 -9.90 -2.87
C ARG A 28 -16.56 -10.61 -4.20
N TRP A 29 -15.39 -10.45 -4.83
CA TRP A 29 -15.07 -11.17 -6.06
C TRP A 29 -15.05 -12.68 -5.84
N LEU A 30 -14.38 -13.16 -4.79
CA LEU A 30 -14.33 -14.58 -4.42
C LEU A 30 -15.74 -15.17 -4.21
N GLN A 31 -16.59 -14.47 -3.45
CA GLN A 31 -17.98 -14.87 -3.26
C GLN A 31 -18.72 -15.00 -4.60
N GLY A 32 -18.53 -14.03 -5.51
CA GLY A 32 -19.12 -14.06 -6.85
C GLY A 32 -18.61 -15.20 -7.73
N VAL A 33 -17.32 -15.55 -7.63
CA VAL A 33 -16.72 -16.67 -8.37
C VAL A 33 -17.31 -18.00 -7.89
N VAL A 34 -17.35 -18.23 -6.58
CA VAL A 34 -17.93 -19.43 -5.98
C VAL A 34 -19.40 -19.56 -6.34
N HIS A 35 -20.19 -18.49 -6.17
CA HIS A 35 -21.62 -18.51 -6.44
C HIS A 35 -21.95 -18.78 -7.93
N LYS A 36 -21.09 -18.33 -8.85
CA LYS A 36 -21.30 -18.47 -10.31
C LYS A 36 -20.54 -19.64 -10.94
N GLY A 37 -19.84 -20.47 -10.14
CA GLY A 37 -19.04 -21.58 -10.65
C GLY A 37 -17.93 -21.18 -11.62
N ARG A 38 -17.37 -19.97 -11.46
CA ARG A 38 -16.29 -19.48 -12.33
C ARG A 38 -14.95 -20.07 -11.89
N SER A 39 -14.01 -20.20 -12.82
CA SER A 39 -12.63 -20.56 -12.49
C SER A 39 -11.95 -19.43 -11.71
N LEU A 40 -11.20 -19.81 -10.68
CA LEU A 40 -10.32 -18.87 -9.98
C LEU A 40 -9.19 -18.42 -10.90
N LEU A 41 -8.76 -17.17 -10.73
CA LEU A 41 -7.55 -16.67 -11.37
C LEU A 41 -6.35 -17.42 -10.82
N SER A 42 -5.35 -17.65 -11.67
CA SER A 42 -4.07 -18.19 -11.21
C SER A 42 -3.48 -17.23 -10.17
N PRO A 43 -3.07 -17.72 -8.98
CA PRO A 43 -2.40 -16.89 -8.00
C PRO A 43 -1.14 -16.28 -8.63
N ILE A 44 -1.07 -14.95 -8.63
CA ILE A 44 0.16 -14.25 -8.98
C ILE A 44 0.96 -14.12 -7.67
N PRO A 45 2.22 -14.56 -7.62
CA PRO A 45 3.04 -14.36 -6.44
C PRO A 45 3.12 -12.86 -6.14
N LEU A 46 2.87 -12.49 -4.88
CA LEU A 46 3.14 -11.13 -4.43
C LEU A 46 4.63 -10.85 -4.66
N PHE A 47 4.95 -9.68 -5.21
CA PHE A 47 6.33 -9.26 -5.37
C PHE A 47 7.01 -9.25 -4.00
N HIS A 48 8.29 -9.62 -3.96
CA HIS A 48 9.08 -9.62 -2.72
C HIS A 48 9.28 -8.20 -2.16
N SER A 49 9.05 -7.20 -2.99
CA SER A 49 9.26 -5.78 -2.76
C SER A 49 7.99 -5.06 -3.16
N ASP A 50 7.51 -4.19 -2.28
CA ASP A 50 6.34 -3.38 -2.59
C ASP A 50 6.65 -2.47 -3.79
N PRO A 51 5.72 -2.35 -4.75
CA PRO A 51 5.83 -1.32 -5.76
C PRO A 51 5.85 0.06 -5.10
N GLU A 52 6.50 1.02 -5.75
CA GLU A 52 6.54 2.42 -5.30
C GLU A 52 5.18 2.94 -4.82
N PRO A 53 5.15 3.87 -3.84
CA PRO A 53 3.91 4.34 -3.24
C PRO A 53 2.88 4.78 -4.31
N CYS A 54 1.73 4.10 -4.32
CA CYS A 54 0.66 4.36 -5.27
C CYS A 54 -0.38 5.35 -4.71
N PHE A 55 -0.53 6.49 -5.37
CA PHE A 55 -1.43 7.57 -4.96
C PHE A 55 -2.73 7.56 -5.78
N SER A 56 -3.83 8.07 -5.20
CA SER A 56 -5.17 8.06 -5.87
C SER A 56 -5.31 9.18 -6.88
N SER A 57 -4.50 10.20 -6.70
CA SER A 57 -4.52 11.43 -7.47
C SER A 57 -3.19 12.14 -7.31
N LYS A 58 -2.92 13.08 -8.21
CA LYS A 58 -1.76 13.97 -8.11
C LYS A 58 -1.79 14.81 -6.83
N ASN A 59 -2.97 15.22 -6.38
CA ASN A 59 -3.12 15.99 -5.13
C ASN A 59 -2.72 15.14 -3.91
N ALA A 60 -3.17 13.88 -3.83
CA ALA A 60 -2.79 12.99 -2.74
C ALA A 60 -1.28 12.67 -2.73
N LEU A 61 -0.65 12.68 -3.92
CA LEU A 61 0.80 12.56 -4.06
C LEU A 61 1.51 13.81 -3.51
N SER A 62 1.07 15.02 -3.92
CA SER A 62 1.61 16.29 -3.41
C SER A 62 1.49 16.37 -1.90
N ASP A 63 0.28 16.19 -1.36
CA ASP A 63 0.00 16.24 0.08
C ASP A 63 0.89 15.26 0.87
N TYR A 64 1.23 14.11 0.30
CA TYR A 64 2.11 13.13 0.94
C TYR A 64 3.57 13.63 0.99
N TYR A 65 4.11 14.10 -0.12
CA TYR A 65 5.49 14.61 -0.18
C TYR A 65 5.65 15.96 0.55
N ASP A 66 4.63 16.82 0.52
CA ASP A 66 4.63 18.11 1.20
C ASP A 66 4.56 17.97 2.73
N ARG A 67 4.06 16.83 3.24
CA ARG A 67 4.12 16.48 4.67
C ARG A 67 5.51 16.05 5.12
N ILE A 68 6.41 15.73 4.18
CA ILE A 68 7.78 15.34 4.50
C ILE A 68 8.59 16.63 4.72
N TRP A 69 8.58 17.12 5.97
CA TRP A 69 9.40 18.27 6.37
C TRP A 69 10.86 17.86 6.58
N PHE A 70 11.62 17.77 5.49
CA PHE A 70 13.07 17.91 5.59
C PHE A 70 13.47 19.24 4.97
N SER A 71 14.07 20.11 5.78
CA SER A 71 14.56 21.42 5.33
C SER A 71 15.82 21.32 4.45
N ARG A 72 16.51 20.17 4.44
CA ARG A 72 17.75 19.96 3.67
C ARG A 72 18.07 18.48 3.49
N VAL A 73 18.15 18.03 2.24
CA VAL A 73 18.77 16.75 1.90
C VAL A 73 20.25 17.02 1.64
N HIS A 74 21.16 16.31 2.31
CA HIS A 74 22.60 16.34 2.00
C HIS A 74 23.02 14.94 1.54
N SER A 75 23.58 14.86 0.34
CA SER A 75 24.30 13.67 -0.10
C SER A 75 25.75 13.79 0.37
N LEU A 76 26.20 12.84 1.18
CA LEU A 76 27.61 12.70 1.50
C LEU A 76 28.20 11.65 0.56
N LEU A 77 29.15 12.06 -0.28
CA LEU A 77 29.97 11.12 -1.04
C LEU A 77 31.05 10.59 -0.10
N CYS A 78 30.85 9.39 0.43
CA CYS A 78 31.91 8.66 1.12
C CYS A 78 32.98 8.29 0.09
N ARG A 79 34.16 8.90 0.21
CA ARG A 79 35.36 8.46 -0.50
C ARG A 79 36.00 7.31 0.31
N PRO A 80 36.59 6.30 -0.36
CA PRO A 80 37.23 5.16 0.29
C PRO A 80 38.45 5.57 1.11
#